data_AF-A0A4U0Y4W4-F1
#
_entry.id   AF-A0A4U0Y4W4-F1
#
_cell.length_a   1.000
_cell.length_b   1.000
_cell.length_c   1.000
_cell.angle_alpha   90.00
_cell.angle_beta   90.00
_cell.angle_gamma   90.00
#
_symmetry.space_group_name_H-M   'P 1'
#
loop_
_entity.id
_entity.type
_entity.pdbx_description
1 polymer ?
#
loop_
_entity_poly.entity_id
_entity_poly.type
_entity_poly.pdbx_seq_one_letter_code
_entity_poly.pdbx_strand_id
1 'polypeptide(L)'
;MAGEEQTHRVHRPTKEKKAPTAGQPNPKAFAYAAPGRLAKQAARSHDVREKRLHVPLVDRLPEEAPPLVVGVVGPPGVGKTTLIKSLVRRYTKQSVSDPRGPITIVTGKRRRLTFIECPSDSLASSIDLAKVVDIVLLMIDGNFGFEMETMEFLNVLSSTGMPGNIFGILTHLDLFKKQDTLKTQKKRLKHRFWSELYQGAKLFYLSGVINGRYPDREVLNLSRFLSVMKNPRPLVWRNSHPYALADRMLDITPPTQIEENPKCDRT
;
A
#
# COMPACT_ATOMS: atom_id res chain seq x y z
N MET A 1 47.91 -85.85 -13.82
CA MET A 1 46.53 -85.29 -13.75
C MET A 1 46.68 -83.78 -13.77
N ALA A 2 46.43 -83.16 -14.92
CA ALA A 2 46.47 -81.70 -15.06
C ALA A 2 45.09 -81.15 -14.70
N GLY A 3 45.02 -80.24 -13.73
CA GLY A 3 43.80 -79.52 -13.38
C GLY A 3 43.68 -78.27 -14.24
N GLU A 4 42.60 -78.15 -14.99
CA GLU A 4 42.27 -76.95 -15.77
C GLU A 4 41.78 -75.83 -14.83
N GLU A 5 42.40 -74.65 -14.91
CA GLU A 5 41.95 -73.45 -14.22
C GLU A 5 40.66 -72.90 -14.86
N GLN A 6 39.56 -72.87 -14.10
CA GLN A 6 38.32 -72.25 -14.52
C GLN A 6 38.41 -70.72 -14.46
N THR A 7 38.43 -70.07 -15.62
CA THR A 7 38.35 -68.61 -15.73
C THR A 7 36.91 -68.12 -15.53
N HIS A 8 36.63 -67.39 -14.45
CA HIS A 8 35.31 -66.78 -14.22
C HIS A 8 35.00 -65.69 -15.25
N ARG A 9 34.03 -65.95 -16.14
CA ARG A 9 33.46 -64.94 -17.04
C ARG A 9 32.52 -64.01 -16.28
N VAL A 10 32.76 -62.70 -16.40
CA VAL A 10 31.95 -61.65 -15.77
C VAL A 10 30.58 -61.57 -16.47
N HIS A 11 29.50 -61.77 -15.71
CA HIS A 11 28.14 -62.00 -16.21
C HIS A 11 27.41 -60.72 -16.73
N ARG A 12 28.10 -59.59 -16.88
CA ARG A 12 27.51 -58.35 -17.39
C ARG A 12 28.53 -57.52 -18.18
N PRO A 13 28.22 -57.07 -19.41
CA PRO A 13 29.11 -56.20 -20.15
C PRO A 13 29.29 -54.88 -19.38
N THR A 14 30.55 -54.49 -19.17
CA THR A 14 30.92 -53.20 -18.60
C THR A 14 30.45 -52.10 -19.54
N LYS A 15 29.58 -51.21 -19.05
CA LYS A 15 29.05 -50.09 -19.82
C LYS A 15 30.22 -49.20 -20.27
N GLU A 16 30.45 -49.09 -21.57
CA GLU A 16 31.51 -48.23 -22.12
C GLU A 16 31.36 -46.80 -21.61
N LYS A 17 32.42 -46.29 -20.99
CA LYS A 17 32.47 -44.89 -20.54
C LYS A 17 32.66 -44.04 -21.79
N LYS A 18 31.61 -43.33 -22.23
CA LYS A 18 31.72 -42.30 -23.28
C LYS A 18 32.91 -41.38 -22.98
N ALA A 19 33.86 -41.28 -23.91
CA ALA A 19 34.98 -40.36 -23.81
C ALA A 19 34.46 -38.92 -23.72
N PRO A 20 35.05 -38.06 -22.87
CA PRO A 20 34.66 -36.66 -22.81
C PRO A 20 34.89 -35.98 -24.17
N THR A 21 33.90 -35.22 -24.62
CA THR A 21 33.95 -34.43 -25.85
C THR A 21 35.16 -33.48 -25.79
N ALA A 22 36.04 -33.55 -26.79
CA ALA A 22 37.23 -32.69 -26.83
C ALA A 22 36.84 -31.21 -26.82
N GLY A 23 37.36 -30.44 -25.86
CA GLY A 23 37.11 -29.01 -25.69
C GLY A 23 36.03 -28.61 -24.68
N GLN A 24 35.31 -29.57 -24.06
CA GLN A 24 34.35 -29.26 -23.00
C GLN A 24 34.89 -29.59 -21.60
N PRO A 25 34.65 -28.74 -20.58
CA PRO A 25 35.03 -29.03 -19.21
C PRO A 25 34.36 -30.32 -18.72
N ASN A 26 35.08 -31.14 -17.93
CA ASN A 26 34.59 -32.44 -17.44
C ASN A 26 33.30 -32.27 -16.58
N PRO A 27 32.12 -32.68 -17.06
CA PRO A 27 30.85 -32.45 -16.36
C PRO A 27 30.74 -33.20 -15.02
N LYS A 28 31.54 -34.25 -14.81
CA LYS A 28 31.61 -34.97 -13.53
C LYS A 28 32.36 -34.20 -12.44
N ALA A 29 33.30 -33.33 -12.83
CA ALA A 29 34.03 -32.47 -11.90
C ALA A 29 33.16 -31.30 -11.39
N PHE A 30 32.11 -30.92 -12.14
CA PHE A 30 31.16 -29.87 -11.79
C PHE A 30 29.84 -30.42 -11.19
N ALA A 31 29.88 -31.62 -10.61
CA ALA A 31 28.73 -32.19 -9.90
C ALA A 31 28.55 -31.51 -8.53
N TYR A 32 27.30 -31.31 -8.12
CA TYR A 32 26.98 -30.71 -6.83
C TYR A 32 27.05 -31.75 -5.71
N ALA A 33 27.65 -31.39 -4.57
CA ALA A 33 27.74 -32.26 -3.40
C ALA A 33 26.37 -32.63 -2.78
N ALA A 34 25.36 -31.76 -2.93
CA ALA A 34 24.03 -31.94 -2.33
C ALA A 34 22.89 -31.63 -3.33
N PRO A 35 22.56 -32.57 -4.24
CA PRO A 35 21.59 -32.33 -5.33
C PRO A 35 20.17 -32.01 -4.81
N GLY A 36 19.72 -32.68 -3.74
CA GLY A 36 18.39 -32.43 -3.17
C GLY A 36 18.23 -31.04 -2.54
N ARG A 37 19.29 -30.53 -1.87
CA ARG A 37 19.29 -29.17 -1.31
C ARG A 37 19.32 -28.13 -2.41
N LEU A 38 20.14 -28.35 -3.44
CA LEU A 38 20.21 -27.49 -4.62
C LEU A 38 18.84 -27.42 -5.30
N ALA A 39 18.16 -28.54 -5.50
CA ALA A 39 16.85 -28.58 -6.16
C ALA A 39 15.81 -27.74 -5.40
N LYS A 40 15.75 -27.88 -4.07
CA LYS A 40 14.85 -27.07 -3.21
C LYS A 40 15.19 -25.58 -3.26
N GLN A 41 16.48 -25.25 -3.21
CA GLN A 41 16.93 -23.86 -3.27
C GLN A 41 16.66 -23.25 -4.64
N ALA A 42 16.92 -23.99 -5.72
CA ALA A 42 16.64 -23.59 -7.08
C ALA A 42 15.15 -23.31 -7.25
N ALA A 43 14.27 -24.25 -6.89
CA ALA A 43 12.80 -24.08 -6.96
C ALA A 43 12.34 -22.80 -6.23
N ARG A 44 12.72 -22.63 -4.96
CA ARG A 44 12.38 -21.41 -4.21
C ARG A 44 12.94 -20.14 -4.85
N SER A 45 14.16 -20.19 -5.39
CA SER A 45 14.78 -19.03 -6.02
C SER A 45 14.08 -18.64 -7.32
N HIS A 46 13.60 -19.62 -8.09
CA HIS A 46 12.79 -19.40 -9.27
C HIS A 46 11.43 -18.81 -8.88
N ASP A 47 10.72 -19.39 -7.91
CA ASP A 47 9.44 -18.85 -7.42
C ASP A 47 9.56 -17.38 -6.95
N VAL A 48 10.66 -17.05 -6.23
CA VAL A 48 10.90 -15.68 -5.74
C VAL A 48 11.23 -14.74 -6.89
N ARG A 49 11.98 -15.18 -7.90
CA ARG A 49 12.30 -14.36 -9.08
C ARG A 49 11.06 -14.12 -9.92
N GLU A 50 10.24 -15.15 -10.13
CA GLU A 50 8.99 -15.05 -10.87
C GLU A 50 8.04 -14.06 -10.20
N LYS A 51 7.87 -14.11 -8.87
CA LYS A 51 7.08 -13.12 -8.10
C LYS A 51 7.61 -11.69 -8.17
N ARG A 52 8.88 -11.47 -8.55
CA ARG A 52 9.45 -10.13 -8.73
C ARG A 52 9.17 -9.56 -10.10
N LEU A 53 8.83 -10.39 -11.09
CA LEU A 53 8.50 -9.92 -12.42
C LEU A 53 7.14 -9.21 -12.38
N HIS A 54 7.12 -7.98 -12.86
CA HIS A 54 5.93 -7.15 -13.01
C HIS A 54 5.83 -6.71 -14.46
N VAL A 55 4.64 -6.33 -14.90
CA VAL A 55 4.44 -5.75 -16.23
C VAL A 55 5.28 -4.48 -16.34
N PRO A 56 6.15 -4.35 -17.37
CA PRO A 56 6.92 -3.14 -17.59
C PRO A 56 5.96 -2.01 -17.98
N LEU A 57 5.88 -0.98 -17.13
CA LEU A 57 5.09 0.22 -17.37
C LEU A 57 6.02 1.42 -17.41
N VAL A 58 5.69 2.40 -18.24
CA VAL A 58 6.44 3.66 -18.31
C VAL A 58 6.15 4.48 -17.06
N ASP A 59 7.20 4.85 -16.32
CA ASP A 59 7.12 5.82 -15.24
C ASP A 59 7.36 7.23 -15.79
N ARG A 60 6.40 8.14 -15.54
CA ARG A 60 6.47 9.54 -16.00
C ARG A 60 6.68 10.53 -14.84
N LEU A 61 7.10 10.05 -13.68
CA LEU A 61 7.43 10.90 -12.54
C LEU A 61 8.67 11.77 -12.85
N PRO A 62 8.56 13.12 -12.72
CA PRO A 62 9.71 14.01 -12.85
C PRO A 62 10.70 13.84 -11.67
N GLU A 63 11.93 14.34 -11.82
CA GLU A 63 12.94 14.29 -10.76
C GLU A 63 12.49 15.00 -9.47
N GLU A 64 11.85 16.17 -9.62
CA GLU A 64 11.13 16.82 -8.52
C GLU A 64 9.67 16.35 -8.50
N ALA A 65 9.38 15.37 -7.65
CA ALA A 65 8.04 14.82 -7.55
C ALA A 65 7.04 15.83 -6.94
N PRO A 66 5.79 15.87 -7.45
CA PRO A 66 4.71 16.60 -6.82
C PRO A 66 4.38 16.02 -5.42
N PRO A 67 3.69 16.78 -4.54
CA PRO A 67 3.24 16.23 -3.28
C PRO A 67 2.28 15.06 -3.50
N LEU A 68 2.49 13.95 -2.80
CA LEU A 68 1.63 12.77 -2.92
C LEU A 68 0.29 13.02 -2.23
N VAL A 69 -0.80 12.65 -2.89
CA VAL A 69 -2.15 12.87 -2.35
C VAL A 69 -2.52 11.71 -1.41
N VAL A 70 -2.78 12.05 -0.15
CA VAL A 70 -3.20 11.12 0.90
C VAL A 70 -4.68 11.36 1.21
N GLY A 71 -5.54 10.46 0.75
CA GLY A 71 -6.97 10.49 1.06
C GLY A 71 -7.27 9.86 2.41
N VAL A 72 -7.94 10.59 3.29
CA VAL A 72 -8.49 10.07 4.55
C VAL A 72 -9.96 9.75 4.33
N VAL A 73 -10.29 8.46 4.37
CA VAL A 73 -11.62 7.94 4.03
C VAL A 73 -12.12 7.06 5.16
N GLY A 74 -13.42 7.11 5.43
CA GLY A 74 -14.06 6.35 6.48
C GLY A 74 -15.46 6.90 6.77
N PRO A 75 -16.23 6.17 7.60
CA PRO A 75 -17.61 6.51 7.88
C PRO A 75 -17.76 7.81 8.68
N PRO A 76 -18.98 8.37 8.79
CA PRO A 76 -19.22 9.53 9.63
C PRO A 76 -18.87 9.22 11.09
N GLY A 77 -18.28 10.20 11.79
CA GLY A 77 -17.96 10.05 13.22
C GLY A 77 -16.74 9.19 13.55
N VAL A 78 -16.05 8.57 12.58
CA VAL A 78 -14.88 7.69 12.85
C VAL A 78 -13.62 8.43 13.35
N GLY A 79 -13.58 9.76 13.22
CA GLY A 79 -12.46 10.62 13.65
C GLY A 79 -11.49 11.07 12.56
N LYS A 80 -11.93 11.19 11.30
CA LYS A 80 -11.15 11.64 10.13
C LYS A 80 -10.42 12.96 10.36
N THR A 81 -11.17 14.00 10.73
CA THR A 81 -10.61 15.32 11.04
C THR A 81 -9.61 15.26 12.20
N THR A 82 -9.88 14.45 13.23
CA THR A 82 -8.97 14.26 14.39
C THR A 82 -7.65 13.60 13.98
N LEU A 83 -7.68 12.68 13.02
CA LEU A 83 -6.50 12.04 12.46
C LEU A 83 -5.63 13.07 11.71
N ILE A 84 -6.25 13.89 10.86
CA ILE A 84 -5.56 14.95 10.11
C ILE A 84 -4.92 15.94 11.08
N LYS A 85 -5.67 16.43 12.10
CA LYS A 85 -5.12 17.31 13.15
C LYS A 85 -3.89 16.70 13.83
N SER A 86 -3.96 15.42 14.17
CA SER A 86 -2.89 14.70 14.86
C SER A 86 -1.66 14.52 13.96
N LEU A 87 -1.85 14.19 12.68
CA LEU A 87 -0.79 14.07 11.69
C LEU A 87 -0.12 15.41 11.38
N VAL A 88 -0.90 16.45 11.11
CA VAL A 88 -0.39 17.81 10.84
C VAL A 88 0.48 18.28 12.00
N ARG A 89 -0.03 18.22 13.24
CA ARG A 89 0.74 18.57 14.43
C ARG A 89 2.00 17.74 14.59
N ARG A 90 1.98 16.46 14.21
CA ARG A 90 3.16 15.60 14.30
C ARG A 90 4.30 16.11 13.41
N TYR A 91 3.96 16.50 12.17
CA TYR A 91 4.93 16.96 11.17
C TYR A 91 5.34 18.43 11.37
N THR A 92 4.38 19.35 11.55
CA THR A 92 4.65 20.79 11.59
C THR A 92 4.86 21.35 13.00
N LYS A 93 4.54 20.58 14.05
CA LYS A 93 4.47 21.03 15.46
C LYS A 93 3.42 22.10 15.73
N GLN A 94 2.57 22.41 14.76
CA GLN A 94 1.50 23.39 14.89
C GLN A 94 0.15 22.71 15.10
N SER A 95 -0.69 23.26 15.98
CA SER A 95 -2.06 22.78 16.17
C SER A 95 -3.01 23.51 15.22
N VAL A 96 -3.76 22.74 14.43
CA VAL A 96 -4.82 23.26 13.56
C VAL A 96 -6.17 22.95 14.20
N SER A 97 -7.02 23.97 14.35
CA SER A 97 -8.34 23.87 14.99
C SER A 97 -9.41 23.28 14.07
N ASP A 98 -9.47 23.72 12.82
CA ASP A 98 -10.45 23.27 11.82
C ASP A 98 -9.78 23.07 10.46
N PRO A 99 -9.17 21.90 10.20
CA PRO A 99 -8.56 21.61 8.92
C PRO A 99 -9.65 21.41 7.86
N ARG A 100 -9.75 22.32 6.89
CA ARG A 100 -10.63 22.21 5.73
C ARG A 100 -9.82 22.18 4.44
N GLY A 101 -10.31 21.42 3.47
CA GLY A 101 -9.67 21.30 2.16
C GLY A 101 -8.35 20.50 2.20
N PRO A 102 -7.58 20.55 1.10
CA PRO A 102 -6.29 19.91 1.03
C PRO A 102 -5.26 20.61 1.93
N ILE A 103 -4.43 19.82 2.62
CA ILE A 103 -3.36 20.31 3.51
C ILE A 103 -2.04 19.71 3.08
N THR A 104 -1.20 20.53 2.46
CA THR A 104 0.13 20.13 2.01
C THR A 104 1.18 20.35 3.10
N ILE A 105 1.89 19.29 3.46
CA ILE A 105 2.96 19.31 4.46
C ILE A 105 4.26 18.70 3.92
N VAL A 106 5.38 19.19 4.43
CA VAL A 106 6.70 18.61 4.18
C VAL A 106 6.95 17.49 5.18
N THR A 107 7.17 16.26 4.71
CA THR A 107 7.38 15.08 5.58
C THR A 107 8.83 14.64 5.66
N GLY A 108 9.65 14.98 4.66
CA GLY A 108 11.07 14.72 4.64
C GLY A 108 11.79 15.57 3.61
N LYS A 109 13.11 15.37 3.44
CA LYS A 109 13.96 16.23 2.59
C LYS A 109 13.52 16.29 1.12
N ARG A 110 12.94 15.21 0.59
CA ARG A 110 12.52 15.07 -0.81
C ARG A 110 11.04 14.79 -0.99
N ARG A 111 10.24 14.87 0.10
CA ARG A 111 8.86 14.40 0.09
C ARG A 111 7.91 15.35 0.79
N ARG A 112 6.78 15.55 0.11
CA ARG A 112 5.64 16.34 0.53
C ARG A 112 4.40 15.45 0.43
N LEU A 113 3.48 15.59 1.37
CA LEU A 113 2.19 14.90 1.35
C LEU A 113 1.09 15.94 1.39
N THR A 114 0.03 15.74 0.61
CA THR A 114 -1.19 16.54 0.66
C THR A 114 -2.29 15.67 1.26
N PHE A 115 -2.74 16.00 2.46
CA PHE A 115 -3.88 15.32 3.07
C PHE A 115 -5.18 15.92 2.56
N ILE A 116 -6.12 15.06 2.18
CA ILE A 116 -7.47 15.45 1.82
C ILE A 116 -8.46 14.56 2.58
N GLU A 117 -9.41 15.21 3.26
CA GLU A 117 -10.50 14.51 3.94
C GLU A 117 -11.62 14.23 2.93
N CYS A 118 -12.13 13.00 2.89
CA CYS A 118 -13.34 12.69 2.14
C CYS A 118 -14.58 13.02 2.99
N PRO A 119 -15.50 13.87 2.50
CA PRO A 119 -16.84 13.96 3.07
C PRO A 119 -17.49 12.58 3.13
N SER A 120 -18.10 12.22 4.26
CA SER A 120 -18.73 10.88 4.43
C SER A 120 -20.02 10.78 3.64
N ASP A 121 -20.79 11.87 3.57
CA ASP A 121 -22.16 11.85 3.07
C ASP A 121 -22.25 11.81 1.53
N SER A 122 -21.13 11.92 0.82
CA SER A 122 -21.09 12.01 -0.65
C SER A 122 -20.24 10.91 -1.29
N LEU A 123 -20.93 9.97 -1.94
CA LEU A 123 -20.28 8.97 -2.79
C LEU A 123 -19.58 9.58 -4.01
N ALA A 124 -20.11 10.68 -4.55
CA ALA A 124 -19.48 11.39 -5.67
C ALA A 124 -18.08 11.88 -5.30
N SER A 125 -17.94 12.48 -4.11
CA SER A 125 -16.65 12.94 -3.59
C SER A 125 -15.69 11.77 -3.38
N SER A 126 -16.21 10.62 -2.93
CA SER A 126 -15.44 9.38 -2.79
C SER A 126 -14.91 8.86 -4.13
N ILE A 127 -15.71 8.91 -5.19
CA ILE A 127 -15.32 8.51 -6.55
C ILE A 127 -14.23 9.43 -7.11
N ASP A 128 -14.39 10.74 -6.96
CA ASP A 128 -13.40 11.70 -7.48
C ASP A 128 -12.09 11.61 -6.70
N LEU A 129 -12.18 11.43 -5.39
CA LEU A 129 -11.02 11.18 -4.56
C LEU A 129 -10.28 9.90 -5.02
N ALA A 130 -10.99 8.79 -5.22
CA ALA A 130 -10.41 7.51 -5.63
C ALA A 130 -9.56 7.60 -6.92
N LYS A 131 -9.94 8.46 -7.87
CA LYS A 131 -9.16 8.70 -9.10
C LYS A 131 -7.81 9.36 -8.81
N VAL A 132 -7.75 10.24 -7.80
CA VAL A 132 -6.61 11.12 -7.51
C VAL A 132 -5.67 10.56 -6.43
N VAL A 133 -6.14 9.76 -5.46
CA VAL A 133 -5.33 9.36 -4.28
C VAL A 133 -4.12 8.49 -4.56
N ASP A 134 -2.93 8.87 -4.12
CA ASP A 134 -1.74 8.00 -4.16
C ASP A 134 -1.66 7.06 -2.96
N ILE A 135 -2.17 7.52 -1.81
CA ILE A 135 -2.20 6.78 -0.56
C ILE A 135 -3.59 6.92 0.06
N VAL A 136 -4.13 5.81 0.55
CA VAL A 136 -5.41 5.81 1.26
C VAL A 136 -5.18 5.47 2.74
N LEU A 137 -5.69 6.34 3.61
CA LEU A 137 -5.89 6.06 5.03
C LEU A 137 -7.36 5.71 5.24
N LEU A 138 -7.67 4.41 5.28
CA LEU A 138 -9.01 3.91 5.50
C LEU A 138 -9.27 3.76 7.00
N MET A 139 -10.12 4.61 7.55
CA MET A 139 -10.54 4.57 8.94
C MET A 139 -11.72 3.61 9.11
N ILE A 140 -11.61 2.73 10.09
CA ILE A 140 -12.60 1.71 10.43
C ILE A 140 -12.88 1.85 11.93
N ASP A 141 -14.16 1.87 12.30
CA ASP A 141 -14.56 1.83 13.70
C ASP A 141 -14.30 0.43 14.27
N GLY A 142 -13.52 0.33 15.34
CA GLY A 142 -13.20 -0.95 15.97
C GLY A 142 -14.38 -1.58 16.70
N ASN A 143 -15.29 -0.78 17.25
CA ASN A 143 -16.46 -1.24 18.02
C ASN A 143 -17.63 -1.62 17.10
N PHE A 144 -17.91 -0.80 16.08
CA PHE A 144 -18.97 -1.09 15.10
C PHE A 144 -18.51 -2.10 14.05
N GLY A 145 -17.30 -1.94 13.53
CA GLY A 145 -16.73 -2.76 12.47
C GLY A 145 -16.77 -2.08 11.09
N PHE A 146 -16.93 -2.88 10.04
CA PHE A 146 -17.00 -2.36 8.68
C PHE A 146 -18.38 -1.82 8.34
N GLU A 147 -18.42 -0.58 7.86
CA GLU A 147 -19.61 0.11 7.38
C GLU A 147 -19.72 0.03 5.86
N MET A 148 -20.94 0.19 5.34
CA MET A 148 -21.19 0.13 3.89
C MET A 148 -20.39 1.18 3.14
N GLU A 149 -20.26 2.39 3.67
CA GLU A 149 -19.47 3.47 3.06
C GLU A 149 -18.00 3.08 2.83
N THR A 150 -17.40 2.36 3.80
CA THR A 150 -16.02 1.89 3.65
C THR A 150 -15.87 0.85 2.55
N MET A 151 -16.88 -0.02 2.40
CA MET A 151 -16.88 -1.07 1.38
C MET A 151 -17.19 -0.52 -0.01
N GLU A 152 -18.11 0.43 -0.12
CA GLU A 152 -18.40 1.14 -1.37
C GLU A 152 -17.15 1.85 -1.88
N PHE A 153 -16.44 2.57 -1.01
CA PHE A 153 -15.19 3.21 -1.39
C PHE A 153 -14.13 2.19 -1.84
N LEU A 154 -13.96 1.08 -1.13
CA LEU A 154 -12.99 0.04 -1.51
C LEU A 154 -13.31 -0.58 -2.88
N ASN A 155 -14.59 -0.77 -3.20
CA ASN A 155 -15.01 -1.27 -4.50
C ASN A 155 -14.76 -0.26 -5.62
N VAL A 156 -15.07 1.02 -5.39
CA VAL A 156 -14.78 2.11 -6.32
C VAL A 156 -13.27 2.28 -6.55
N LEU A 157 -12.48 2.17 -5.49
CA LEU A 157 -11.02 2.24 -5.57
C LEU A 157 -10.45 1.06 -6.37
N SER A 158 -11.01 -0.14 -6.19
CA SER A 158 -10.58 -1.34 -6.90
C SER A 158 -10.91 -1.28 -8.40
N SER A 159 -12.07 -0.70 -8.76
CA SER A 159 -12.47 -0.53 -10.17
C SER A 159 -11.71 0.60 -10.87
N THR A 160 -11.44 1.71 -10.16
CA THR A 160 -10.71 2.87 -10.71
C THR A 160 -9.21 2.59 -10.85
N GLY A 161 -8.67 1.76 -9.96
CA GLY A 161 -7.27 1.36 -9.94
C GLY A 161 -6.69 1.47 -8.53
N MET A 162 -6.40 0.31 -7.94
CA MET A 162 -5.95 0.24 -6.56
C MET A 162 -4.57 0.93 -6.39
N PRO A 163 -4.45 1.95 -5.51
CA PRO A 163 -3.18 2.58 -5.22
C PRO A 163 -2.25 1.60 -4.49
N GLY A 164 -0.94 1.79 -4.64
CA GLY A 164 0.06 0.87 -4.09
C GLY A 164 0.07 0.80 -2.56
N ASN A 165 -0.44 1.83 -1.87
CA ASN A 165 -0.36 1.95 -0.42
C ASN A 165 -1.73 2.27 0.18
N ILE A 166 -2.38 1.26 0.74
CA ILE A 166 -3.64 1.40 1.51
C ILE A 166 -3.35 1.00 2.95
N PHE A 167 -3.62 1.91 3.89
CA PHE A 167 -3.46 1.69 5.32
C PHE A 167 -4.82 1.68 5.99
N GLY A 168 -5.14 0.58 6.67
CA GLY A 168 -6.28 0.55 7.56
C GLY A 168 -5.91 1.19 8.89
N ILE A 169 -6.81 1.95 9.47
CA ILE A 169 -6.69 2.55 10.80
C ILE A 169 -7.93 2.17 11.58
N LEU A 170 -7.75 1.35 12.63
CA LEU A 170 -8.81 1.01 13.56
C LEU A 170 -8.86 2.03 14.70
N THR A 171 -10.01 2.69 14.86
CA THR A 171 -10.29 3.65 15.93
C THR A 171 -11.27 3.08 16.96
N HIS A 172 -11.63 3.89 17.96
CA HIS A 172 -12.61 3.56 19.00
C HIS A 172 -12.32 2.26 19.77
N LEU A 173 -11.03 1.98 20.00
CA LEU A 173 -10.58 0.79 20.72
C LEU A 173 -10.71 0.95 22.24
N ASP A 174 -10.89 2.17 22.72
CA ASP A 174 -11.17 2.58 24.10
C ASP A 174 -12.59 2.22 24.55
N LEU A 175 -13.53 2.04 23.61
CA LEU A 175 -14.90 1.63 23.92
C LEU A 175 -15.01 0.18 24.43
N PHE A 176 -13.96 -0.62 24.27
CA PHE A 176 -13.95 -2.02 24.70
C PHE A 176 -13.68 -2.15 26.20
N LYS A 177 -14.68 -2.63 26.94
CA LYS A 177 -14.54 -2.91 28.39
C LYS A 177 -13.67 -4.13 28.70
N LYS A 178 -13.67 -5.16 27.84
CA LYS A 178 -12.94 -6.43 28.05
C LYS A 178 -11.79 -6.56 27.05
N GLN A 179 -10.61 -6.94 27.54
CA GLN A 179 -9.42 -7.06 26.68
C GLN A 179 -9.49 -8.24 25.70
N ASP A 180 -10.17 -9.33 26.08
CA ASP A 180 -10.28 -10.51 25.22
C ASP A 180 -11.24 -10.29 24.04
N THR A 181 -12.31 -9.50 24.25
CA THR A 181 -13.20 -9.10 23.16
C THR A 181 -12.49 -8.16 22.19
N LEU A 182 -11.67 -7.22 22.70
CA LEU A 182 -10.82 -6.36 21.88
C LEU A 182 -9.85 -7.16 21.01
N LYS A 183 -9.14 -8.14 21.58
CA LYS A 183 -8.21 -9.00 20.82
C LYS A 183 -8.93 -9.79 19.74
N THR A 184 -10.10 -10.36 20.07
CA THR A 184 -10.90 -11.14 19.13
C THR A 184 -11.43 -10.27 17.99
N GLN A 185 -11.93 -9.07 18.28
CA GLN A 185 -12.39 -8.13 17.26
C GLN A 185 -11.24 -7.62 16.38
N LYS A 186 -10.10 -7.25 16.97
CA LYS A 186 -8.90 -6.88 16.19
C LYS A 186 -8.49 -7.99 15.22
N LYS A 187 -8.54 -9.25 15.64
CA LYS A 187 -8.24 -10.40 14.78
C LYS A 187 -9.29 -10.55 13.67
N ARG A 188 -10.58 -10.47 13.99
CA ARG A 188 -11.69 -10.56 13.02
C ARG A 188 -11.60 -9.46 11.96
N LEU A 189 -11.49 -8.20 12.38
CA LEU A 189 -11.40 -7.05 11.47
C LEU A 189 -10.13 -7.10 10.62
N LYS A 190 -9.01 -7.55 11.19
CA LYS A 190 -7.77 -7.76 10.43
C LYS A 190 -7.93 -8.83 9.34
N HIS A 191 -8.55 -9.97 9.65
CA HIS A 191 -8.78 -11.01 8.65
C HIS A 191 -9.73 -10.54 7.54
N ARG A 192 -10.80 -9.83 7.90
CA ARG A 192 -11.70 -9.23 6.91
C ARG A 192 -11.00 -8.17 6.06
N PHE A 193 -10.22 -7.28 6.67
CA PHE A 193 -9.44 -6.28 5.94
C PHE A 193 -8.46 -6.93 4.94
N TRP A 194 -7.89 -8.08 5.28
CA TRP A 194 -7.02 -8.84 4.38
C TRP A 194 -7.76 -9.50 3.22
N SER A 195 -8.99 -9.97 3.43
CA SER A 195 -9.79 -10.55 2.35
C SER A 195 -10.28 -9.50 1.35
N GLU A 196 -10.58 -8.28 1.81
CA GLU A 196 -11.07 -7.20 0.93
C GLU A 196 -9.95 -6.52 0.13
N LEU A 197 -8.73 -6.43 0.67
CA LEU A 197 -7.60 -5.77 0.01
C LEU A 197 -6.60 -6.77 -0.57
N TYR A 198 -5.66 -7.20 0.28
CA TYR A 198 -4.66 -8.19 -0.04
C TYR A 198 -4.13 -8.77 1.27
N GLN A 199 -3.69 -10.03 1.20
CA GLN A 199 -3.19 -10.74 2.35
C GLN A 199 -1.95 -10.04 2.93
N GLY A 200 -2.02 -9.68 4.21
CA GLY A 200 -0.92 -9.00 4.90
C GLY A 200 -0.95 -7.46 4.79
N ALA A 201 -2.06 -6.87 4.33
CA ALA A 201 -2.28 -5.42 4.39
C ALA A 201 -2.06 -4.86 5.81
N LYS A 202 -1.52 -3.64 5.88
CA LYS A 202 -1.12 -3.00 7.13
C LYS A 202 -2.31 -2.33 7.80
N LEU A 203 -2.54 -2.70 9.06
CA LEU A 203 -3.62 -2.19 9.90
C LEU A 203 -2.99 -1.56 11.16
N PHE A 204 -3.26 -0.28 11.38
CA PHE A 204 -2.86 0.46 12.56
C PHE A 204 -3.99 0.49 13.58
N TYR A 205 -3.63 0.61 14.84
CA TYR A 205 -4.57 0.64 15.96
C TYR A 205 -4.39 1.98 16.68
N LEU A 206 -5.45 2.76 16.78
CA LEU A 206 -5.47 4.00 17.56
C LEU A 206 -6.31 3.76 18.81
N SER A 207 -5.68 3.86 19.99
CA SER A 207 -6.27 3.38 21.23
C SER A 207 -7.44 4.23 21.72
N GLY A 208 -7.44 5.54 21.46
CA GLY A 208 -8.49 6.47 21.90
C GLY A 208 -8.08 7.92 21.65
N VAL A 209 -8.87 8.89 22.13
CA VAL A 209 -8.58 10.32 21.96
C VAL A 209 -8.22 10.96 23.31
N ILE A 210 -7.07 11.62 23.39
CA ILE A 210 -6.57 12.35 24.56
C ILE A 210 -6.42 13.82 24.18
N ASN A 211 -7.10 14.73 24.87
CA ASN A 211 -7.08 16.18 24.60
C ASN A 211 -7.41 16.51 23.13
N GLY A 212 -8.46 15.88 22.59
CA GLY A 212 -8.91 16.07 21.21
C GLY A 212 -7.93 15.58 20.14
N ARG A 213 -6.97 14.71 20.49
CA ARG A 213 -5.95 14.17 19.58
C ARG A 213 -5.69 12.69 19.83
N TYR A 214 -5.14 12.01 18.82
CA TYR A 214 -4.68 10.63 18.98
C TYR A 214 -3.32 10.56 19.71
N PRO A 215 -3.00 9.44 20.39
CA PRO A 215 -1.75 9.25 21.09
C PRO A 215 -0.51 9.45 20.20
N ASP A 216 0.42 10.30 20.64
CA ASP A 216 1.57 10.72 19.85
C ASP A 216 2.48 9.55 19.43
N ARG A 217 2.55 8.47 20.22
CA ARG A 217 3.34 7.26 19.89
C ARG A 217 2.73 6.47 18.73
N GLU A 218 1.41 6.38 18.66
CA GLU A 218 0.70 5.64 17.61
C GLU A 218 0.75 6.44 16.31
N VAL A 219 0.54 7.75 16.38
CA VAL A 219 0.69 8.67 15.26
C VAL A 219 2.14 8.73 14.76
N LEU A 220 3.13 8.63 15.66
CA LEU A 220 4.54 8.48 15.27
C LEU A 220 4.77 7.21 14.46
N ASN A 221 4.18 6.08 14.86
CA ASN A 221 4.32 4.85 14.12
C ASN A 221 3.68 4.99 12.73
N LEU A 222 2.45 5.51 12.64
CA LEU A 222 1.77 5.76 11.36
C LEU A 222 2.60 6.68 10.44
N SER A 223 3.08 7.81 10.96
CA SER A 223 3.91 8.76 10.20
C SER A 223 5.24 8.16 9.72
N ARG A 224 5.87 7.28 10.51
CA ARG A 224 7.07 6.55 10.09
C ARG A 224 6.78 5.70 8.86
N PHE A 225 5.64 5.01 8.83
CA PHE A 225 5.25 4.24 7.65
C PHE A 225 5.01 5.17 6.46
N LEU A 226 4.19 6.22 6.60
CA LEU A 226 3.92 7.17 5.52
C LEU A 226 5.19 7.80 4.92
N SER A 227 6.21 8.04 5.75
CA SER A 227 7.49 8.62 5.30
C SER A 227 8.32 7.66 4.44
N VAL A 228 8.29 6.36 4.73
CA VAL A 228 9.16 5.31 4.11
C VAL A 228 8.54 4.69 2.86
N MET A 229 7.39 5.18 2.40
CA MET A 229 6.65 4.57 1.29
C MET A 229 7.46 4.47 0.00
N LYS A 230 7.16 3.50 -0.85
CA LYS A 230 7.73 3.49 -2.21
C LYS A 230 6.98 4.49 -3.08
N ASN A 231 7.55 4.80 -4.24
CA ASN A 231 6.86 5.62 -5.24
C ASN A 231 5.51 4.97 -5.59
N PRO A 232 4.50 5.77 -5.92
CA PRO A 232 3.19 5.27 -6.32
C PRO A 232 3.32 4.22 -7.43
N ARG A 233 2.40 3.25 -7.43
CA ARG A 233 2.30 2.30 -8.54
C ARG A 233 1.92 3.09 -9.81
N PRO A 234 2.62 2.90 -10.94
CA PRO A 234 2.27 3.58 -12.18
C PRO A 234 0.90 3.09 -12.67
N LEU A 235 -0.12 3.92 -12.49
CA LEU A 235 -1.47 3.70 -13.01
C LEU A 235 -1.55 4.29 -14.41
N VAL A 236 -2.10 3.54 -15.36
CA VAL A 236 -2.17 3.97 -16.78
C VAL A 236 -2.85 5.32 -16.89
N TRP A 237 -4.01 5.51 -16.25
CA TRP A 237 -4.76 6.77 -16.27
C TRP A 237 -3.95 7.97 -15.76
N ARG A 238 -3.25 7.81 -14.63
CA ARG A 238 -2.45 8.89 -14.02
C ARG A 238 -1.21 9.24 -14.83
N ASN A 239 -0.64 8.28 -15.53
CA ASN A 239 0.51 8.52 -16.40
C ASN A 239 0.09 9.09 -17.77
N SER A 240 -1.11 8.77 -18.26
CA SER A 240 -1.57 9.24 -19.57
C SER A 240 -2.25 10.61 -19.55
N HIS A 241 -2.88 11.01 -18.45
CA HIS A 241 -3.66 12.24 -18.36
C HIS A 241 -3.09 13.22 -17.31
N PRO A 242 -2.98 14.51 -17.63
CA PRO A 242 -2.68 15.52 -16.63
C PRO A 242 -3.90 15.73 -15.72
N TYR A 243 -3.65 15.88 -14.42
CA TYR A 243 -4.65 16.24 -13.43
C TYR A 243 -4.04 17.16 -12.38
N ALA A 244 -4.87 17.94 -11.71
CA ALA A 244 -4.46 18.82 -10.62
C ALA A 244 -5.51 18.77 -9.51
N LEU A 245 -5.04 18.84 -8.26
CA LEU A 245 -5.90 19.04 -7.10
C LEU A 245 -5.89 20.54 -6.77
N ALA A 246 -7.06 21.18 -6.78
CA ALA A 246 -7.18 22.59 -6.45
C ALA A 246 -6.95 22.82 -4.95
N ASP A 247 -5.89 23.55 -4.61
CA ASP A 247 -5.56 23.89 -3.22
C ASP A 247 -6.41 25.07 -2.69
N ARG A 248 -6.51 26.12 -3.52
CA ARG A 248 -7.26 27.34 -3.20
C ARG A 248 -8.17 27.71 -4.37
N MET A 249 -9.42 28.00 -4.06
CA MET A 249 -10.39 28.55 -5.00
C MET A 249 -10.63 30.02 -4.66
N LEU A 250 -10.54 30.89 -5.65
CA LEU A 250 -10.78 32.33 -5.55
C LEU A 250 -11.63 32.78 -6.72
N ASP A 251 -12.58 33.66 -6.45
CA ASP A 251 -13.38 34.37 -7.44
C ASP A 251 -12.67 35.71 -7.72
N ILE A 252 -12.36 35.98 -8.99
CA ILE A 252 -11.63 37.16 -9.49
C ILE A 252 -12.61 38.12 -10.20
N THR A 253 -13.90 37.78 -10.26
CA THR A 253 -14.92 38.58 -10.94
C THR A 253 -14.99 40.02 -10.41
N PRO A 254 -14.98 41.04 -11.27
CA PRO A 254 -15.13 42.43 -10.85
C PRO A 254 -16.45 42.65 -10.08
N PRO A 255 -16.42 43.37 -8.95
CA PRO A 255 -17.62 43.58 -8.14
C PRO A 255 -18.73 44.33 -8.89
N THR A 256 -18.36 45.21 -9.84
CA THR A 256 -19.31 45.94 -10.68
C THR A 256 -20.18 45.01 -11.52
N GLN A 257 -19.61 43.93 -12.08
CA GLN A 257 -20.37 42.95 -12.87
C GLN A 257 -21.31 42.12 -11.99
N ILE A 258 -20.92 41.87 -10.73
CA ILE A 258 -21.76 41.17 -9.75
C ILE A 258 -22.94 42.05 -9.33
N GLU A 259 -22.73 43.36 -9.17
CA GLU A 259 -23.78 44.32 -8.88
C GLU A 259 -24.79 44.46 -10.04
N GLU A 260 -24.30 44.53 -11.29
CA GLU A 260 -25.14 44.60 -12.48
C GLU A 260 -25.95 43.31 -12.71
N ASN A 261 -25.32 42.14 -12.53
CA ASN A 261 -25.98 40.86 -12.67
C ASN A 261 -25.45 39.84 -11.64
N PRO A 262 -26.24 39.52 -10.60
CA PRO A 262 -25.86 38.55 -9.57
C PRO A 262 -25.57 37.13 -10.12
N LYS A 263 -26.11 36.80 -11.30
CA LYS A 263 -25.98 35.49 -11.99
C LYS A 263 -25.04 35.55 -13.20
N CYS A 264 -24.17 36.55 -13.30
CA CYS A 264 -23.14 36.56 -14.33
C CYS A 264 -22.21 35.34 -14.22
N ASP A 265 -21.62 34.94 -15.34
CA ASP A 265 -20.57 33.93 -15.37
C ASP A 265 -19.33 34.48 -14.66
N ARG A 266 -18.96 33.82 -13.56
CA ARG A 266 -17.86 34.25 -12.69
C ARG A 266 -16.54 33.61 -13.10
N THR A 267 -15.46 34.37 -12.96
CA THR A 267 -14.08 33.96 -13.28
C THR A 267 -13.19 34.02 -12.08
#